data_AF-A0A3D0XNU6-F1
#
_entry.id   AF-A0A3D0XNU6-F1
#
_cell.length_a   1.000
_cell.length_b   1.000
_cell.length_c   1.000
_cell.angle_alpha   90.00
_cell.angle_beta   90.00
_cell.angle_gamma   90.00
#
_symmetry.space_group_name_H-M   'P 1'
#
loop_
_entity.id
_entity.type
_entity.pdbx_description
1 polymer ?
#
loop_
_entity_poly.entity_id
_entity_poly.type
_entity_poly.pdbx_seq_one_letter_code
_entity_poly.pdbx_strand_id
1 'polypeptide(L)'
;RINDPEIQNRMFRALGLSEETVKQRFGFLVDAFHYGAPPHGGMAYGLDRLVMLMLHLPSIKEVIAFPKVQNASEPMSGSPDIVDKKQLRDLHLLNDAEKEMADK
;
A
#
# COMPACT_ATOMS: atom_id res chain seq x y z
N ARG A 1 4.89 -3.44 19.62
CA ARG A 1 3.55 -3.49 18.99
C ARG A 1 2.57 -3.91 20.08
N ILE A 2 1.31 -3.49 19.99
CA ILE A 2 0.29 -3.92 20.95
C ILE A 2 0.01 -5.40 20.68
N ASN A 3 0.15 -6.25 21.69
CA ASN A 3 -0.14 -7.68 21.63
C ASN A 3 -1.29 -8.08 22.58
N ASP A 4 -1.83 -7.12 23.33
CA ASP A 4 -3.01 -7.27 24.18
C ASP A 4 -4.28 -6.92 23.35
N PRO A 5 -5.21 -7.87 23.16
CA PRO A 5 -6.44 -7.64 22.39
C PRO A 5 -7.33 -6.53 22.96
N GLU A 6 -7.42 -6.39 24.27
CA GLU A 6 -8.25 -5.35 24.90
C GLU A 6 -7.69 -3.96 24.64
N ILE A 7 -6.37 -3.81 24.75
CA ILE A 7 -5.68 -2.56 24.43
C ILE A 7 -5.84 -2.23 22.95
N GLN A 8 -5.68 -3.21 22.06
CA GLN A 8 -5.84 -3.01 20.62
C GLN A 8 -7.28 -2.56 20.26
N ASN A 9 -8.29 -3.16 20.88
CA ASN A 9 -9.70 -2.79 20.68
C ASN A 9 -10.02 -1.38 21.21
N ARG A 10 -9.42 -0.98 22.34
CA ARG A 10 -9.52 0.40 22.84
C ARG A 10 -8.94 1.40 21.83
N MET A 11 -7.81 1.08 21.20
CA MET A 11 -7.20 1.93 20.18
C MET A 11 -8.08 2.03 18.92
N PHE A 12 -8.68 0.93 18.47
CA PHE A 12 -9.60 0.98 17.32
C PHE A 12 -10.82 1.87 17.59
N ARG A 13 -11.42 1.79 18.80
CA ARG A 13 -12.51 2.68 19.21
C ARG A 13 -12.06 4.14 19.25
N ALA A 14 -10.86 4.42 19.75
CA ALA A 14 -10.30 5.77 19.77
C ALA A 14 -10.06 6.35 18.37
N LEU A 15 -9.80 5.49 17.37
CA LEU A 15 -9.68 5.86 15.96
C LEU A 15 -11.03 5.95 15.24
N GLY A 16 -12.16 5.73 15.94
CA GLY A 16 -13.51 5.79 15.37
C GLY A 16 -13.88 4.61 14.46
N LEU A 17 -13.17 3.48 14.59
CA LEU A 17 -13.45 2.29 13.79
C LEU A 17 -14.54 1.44 14.46
N SER A 18 -15.59 1.11 13.70
CA SER A 18 -16.62 0.16 14.14
C SER A 18 -16.05 -1.26 14.23
N GLU A 19 -16.64 -2.11 15.07
CA GLU A 19 -16.24 -3.52 15.18
C GLU A 19 -16.33 -4.26 13.85
N GLU A 20 -17.35 -3.95 13.04
CA GLU A 20 -17.51 -4.50 11.69
C GLU A 20 -16.33 -4.09 10.79
N THR A 21 -15.96 -2.81 10.78
CA THR A 21 -14.84 -2.30 9.98
C THR A 21 -13.52 -2.95 10.42
N VAL A 22 -13.32 -3.10 11.73
CA VAL A 22 -12.14 -3.76 12.29
C VAL A 22 -12.09 -5.22 11.86
N LYS A 23 -13.21 -5.95 11.98
CA LYS A 23 -13.28 -7.36 11.58
C LYS A 23 -13.02 -7.55 10.09
N GLN A 24 -13.60 -6.70 9.24
CA GLN A 24 -13.40 -6.77 7.78
C GLN A 24 -11.96 -6.46 7.35
N ARG A 25 -11.32 -5.46 7.94
CA ARG A 25 -9.98 -4.99 7.51
C ARG A 25 -8.82 -5.65 8.25
N PHE A 26 -9.02 -5.97 9.53
CA PHE A 26 -7.97 -6.39 10.45
C PHE A 26 -8.28 -7.69 11.19
N GLY A 27 -9.41 -8.36 10.90
CA GLY A 27 -9.84 -9.57 11.62
C GLY A 27 -8.76 -10.63 11.72
N PHE A 28 -8.11 -10.96 10.60
CA PHE A 28 -7.01 -11.95 10.58
C PHE A 28 -5.85 -11.62 11.55
N LEU A 29 -5.55 -10.33 11.74
CA LEU A 29 -4.47 -9.88 12.62
C LEU A 29 -4.91 -9.87 14.08
N VAL A 30 -6.13 -9.41 14.35
CA VAL A 30 -6.71 -9.38 15.70
C VAL A 30 -6.93 -10.81 16.22
N ASP A 31 -7.43 -11.70 15.37
CA ASP A 31 -7.61 -13.13 15.66
C ASP A 31 -6.28 -13.78 16.03
N ALA A 32 -5.19 -13.44 15.36
CA ALA A 32 -3.86 -13.96 15.66
C ALA A 32 -3.38 -13.61 17.08
N PHE A 33 -3.78 -12.47 17.65
CA PHE A 33 -3.39 -12.09 19.01
C PHE A 33 -4.03 -12.98 20.08
N HIS A 34 -5.22 -13.54 19.81
CA HIS A 34 -5.89 -14.49 20.71
C HIS A 34 -5.15 -15.83 20.84
N TYR A 35 -4.27 -16.18 19.89
CA TYR A 35 -3.45 -17.39 19.95
C TYR A 35 -2.10 -17.19 20.66
N GLY A 36 -1.90 -16.06 21.35
CA GLY A 36 -0.72 -15.83 22.19
C GLY A 36 0.44 -15.18 21.45
N ALA A 37 0.16 -14.11 20.68
CA ALA A 37 1.23 -13.32 20.06
C ALA A 37 2.17 -12.74 21.13
N PRO A 38 3.49 -13.00 21.07
CA PRO A 38 4.43 -12.51 22.08
C PRO A 38 4.57 -10.98 21.99
N PRO A 39 5.06 -10.32 23.05
CA PRO A 39 5.51 -8.94 22.96
C PRO A 39 6.58 -8.81 21.87
N HIS A 40 6.27 -8.04 20.82
CA HIS A 40 7.14 -7.91 19.66
C HIS A 40 7.31 -6.46 19.25
N GLY A 41 8.47 -6.15 18.67
CA GLY A 41 8.83 -4.83 18.18
C GLY A 41 9.71 -4.96 16.94
N GLY A 42 9.72 -3.92 16.11
CA GLY A 42 10.52 -3.89 14.89
C GLY A 42 10.64 -2.48 14.37
N MET A 43 11.57 -2.28 13.45
CA MET A 43 11.83 -1.01 12.77
C MET A 43 12.14 -1.26 11.31
N ALA A 44 11.94 -0.23 10.49
CA ALA A 44 12.32 -0.22 9.08
C ALA A 44 13.17 1.00 8.78
N TYR A 45 14.20 0.81 7.95
CA TYR A 45 15.03 1.90 7.45
C TYR A 45 14.51 2.38 6.10
N GLY A 46 14.51 3.70 5.88
CA GLY A 46 14.35 4.27 4.55
C GLY A 46 15.67 4.17 3.81
N LEU A 47 15.89 3.08 3.06
CA LEU A 47 17.16 2.79 2.39
C LEU A 47 17.62 3.94 1.47
N ASP A 48 16.73 4.46 0.64
CA ASP A 48 17.04 5.54 -0.30
C ASP A 48 17.52 6.80 0.43
N ARG A 49 16.83 7.18 1.52
CA ARG A 49 17.23 8.32 2.34
C ARG A 49 18.55 8.05 3.07
N LEU A 50 18.75 6.84 3.58
CA LEU A 50 20.00 6.46 4.23
C LEU A 50 21.18 6.64 3.27
N VAL A 51 21.09 6.10 2.05
CA VAL A 51 22.15 6.21 1.03
C VAL A 51 22.33 7.66 0.55
N MET A 52 21.24 8.38 0.29
CA MET A 52 21.29 9.80 -0.09
C MET A 52 22.05 10.64 0.95
N LEU A 53 21.76 10.44 2.24
CA LEU A 53 22.44 11.14 3.32
C LEU A 53 23.91 10.72 3.45
N MET A 54 24.22 9.42 3.35
CA MET A 54 25.62 8.94 3.38
C MET A 54 26.48 9.54 2.25
N LEU A 55 25.88 9.74 1.07
CA LEU A 55 26.54 10.32 -0.10
C LEU A 55 26.40 11.85 -0.19
N HIS A 56 25.76 12.50 0.78
CA HIS A 56 25.51 13.95 0.80
C HIS A 56 24.81 14.47 -0.47
N LEU A 57 23.89 13.67 -1.02
CA LEU A 57 23.17 14.00 -2.25
C LEU A 57 21.93 14.87 -1.96
N PRO A 58 21.59 15.80 -2.86
CA PRO A 58 20.49 16.76 -2.64
C PRO A 58 19.10 16.15 -2.83
N SER A 59 19.01 14.94 -3.39
CA SER A 59 17.75 14.30 -3.79
C SER A 59 17.86 12.78 -3.75
N ILE A 60 16.77 12.11 -3.33
CA ILE A 60 16.68 10.63 -3.34
C ILE A 60 16.74 10.06 -4.76
N LYS A 61 16.45 10.89 -5.78
CA LYS A 61 16.51 10.47 -7.18
C LYS A 61 17.93 10.13 -7.62
N GLU A 62 18.94 10.70 -6.97
CA GLU A 62 20.35 10.46 -7.28
C GLU A 62 20.84 9.06 -6.84
N VAL A 63 20.05 8.36 -6.01
CA VAL A 63 20.38 7.00 -5.51
C VAL A 63 19.43 5.93 -6.04
N ILE A 64 18.55 6.29 -6.97
CA ILE A 64 17.59 5.38 -7.61
C ILE A 64 17.92 5.35 -9.10
N ALA A 65 18.15 4.16 -9.65
CA ALA A 65 18.57 4.02 -11.06
C ALA A 65 17.57 4.61 -12.07
N PHE A 66 16.27 4.42 -11.84
CA PHE A 66 15.19 4.90 -12.71
C PHE A 66 14.11 5.62 -11.89
N PRO A 67 14.38 6.86 -11.43
CA PRO A 67 13.50 7.58 -10.52
C PRO A 67 12.25 8.07 -11.25
N LYS A 68 11.14 8.16 -10.50
CA LYS A 68 9.91 8.79 -11.01
C LYS A 68 9.97 10.32 -10.84
N VAL A 69 9.25 11.03 -11.70
CA VAL A 69 9.02 12.48 -11.55
C VAL A 69 7.80 12.76 -10.65
N GLN A 70 7.51 14.04 -10.38
CA GLN A 70 6.53 14.44 -9.35
C GLN A 70 5.09 13.96 -9.62
N ASN A 71 4.72 13.80 -10.90
CA ASN A 71 3.44 13.25 -11.32
C ASN A 71 3.45 11.71 -11.40
N ALA A 72 4.42 11.05 -10.74
CA ALA A 72 4.61 9.60 -10.71
C ALA A 72 4.93 8.94 -12.07
N SER A 73 5.27 9.69 -13.12
CA SER A 73 5.69 9.11 -14.40
C SER A 73 7.19 8.75 -14.44
N GLU A 74 7.54 7.84 -15.34
CA GLU A 74 8.91 7.42 -15.69
C GLU A 74 9.16 7.79 -17.16
N PRO A 75 9.89 8.88 -17.44
CA PRO A 75 10.06 9.37 -18.80
C PRO A 75 10.86 8.45 -19.72
N MET A 76 11.78 7.64 -19.20
CA MET A 76 12.64 6.79 -20.03
C MET A 76 11.86 5.65 -20.68
N SER A 77 10.94 5.03 -19.94
CA SER A 77 10.06 3.96 -20.42
C SER A 77 8.70 4.45 -20.90
N GLY A 78 8.37 5.74 -20.74
CA GLY A 78 7.04 6.28 -21.04
C GLY A 78 5.93 5.78 -20.11
N SER A 79 6.25 5.40 -18.86
CA SER A 79 5.25 4.86 -17.91
C SER A 79 4.61 5.96 -17.06
N PRO A 80 3.33 5.83 -16.63
CA PRO A 80 2.35 4.84 -17.06
C PRO A 80 1.89 5.08 -18.50
N ASP A 81 1.35 4.05 -19.13
CA ASP A 81 0.81 4.10 -20.49
C ASP A 81 -0.54 3.38 -20.59
N ILE A 82 -1.21 3.52 -21.72
CA ILE A 82 -2.52 2.94 -22.03
C ILE A 82 -2.39 1.42 -22.19
N VAL A 83 -3.34 0.68 -21.61
CA VAL A 83 -3.45 -0.78 -21.74
C VAL A 83 -4.60 -1.17 -22.66
N ASP A 84 -4.53 -2.36 -23.26
CA ASP A 84 -5.58 -2.85 -24.14
C ASP A 84 -6.89 -3.10 -23.39
N LYS A 85 -8.02 -2.74 -24.01
CA LYS A 85 -9.36 -3.00 -23.45
C LYS A 85 -9.59 -4.47 -23.13
N LYS A 86 -8.99 -5.40 -23.88
CA LYS A 86 -9.05 -6.82 -23.59
C LYS A 86 -8.47 -7.14 -22.20
N GLN A 87 -7.33 -6.57 -21.84
CA GLN A 87 -6.70 -6.79 -20.53
C GLN A 87 -7.56 -6.23 -19.40
N LEU A 88 -8.18 -5.06 -19.61
CA LEU A 88 -9.12 -4.49 -18.64
C LEU A 88 -10.39 -5.35 -18.48
N ARG A 89 -10.89 -5.95 -19.56
CA ARG A 89 -12.01 -6.92 -19.51
C ARG A 89 -11.63 -8.18 -18.74
N ASP A 90 -10.48 -8.76 -19.07
CA ASP A 90 -9.97 -9.98 -18.44
C ASP A 90 -9.76 -9.77 -16.92
N LEU A 91 -9.49 -8.54 -16.46
CA LEU A 91 -9.37 -8.16 -15.04
C LEU A 91 -10.66 -7.62 -14.41
N HIS A 92 -11.77 -7.57 -15.15
CA HIS A 92 -13.04 -6.99 -14.71
C HIS A 92 -12.96 -5.52 -14.24
N LEU A 93 -12.08 -4.73 -14.88
CA LEU A 93 -11.83 -3.32 -14.54
C LEU A 93 -12.52 -2.32 -15.46
N LEU A 94 -13.19 -2.76 -16.52
CA LEU A 94 -13.99 -1.85 -17.35
C LEU A 94 -15.14 -1.26 -16.52
N ASN A 95 -15.37 0.03 -16.69
CA ASN A 95 -16.60 0.64 -16.19
C ASN A 95 -17.81 0.20 -17.04
N ASP A 96 -19.02 0.40 -16.52
CA ASP A 96 -20.23 -0.12 -17.18
C ASP A 96 -20.47 0.52 -18.57
N ALA A 97 -20.09 1.78 -18.76
CA ALA A 97 -20.16 2.44 -20.06
C ALA A 97 -19.16 1.87 -21.09
N GLU A 98 -18.00 1.40 -20.64
CA GLU A 98 -16.98 0.79 -21.49
C GLU A 98 -17.29 -0.66 -21.84
N LYS A 99 -18.02 -1.38 -20.98
CA LYS A 99 -18.53 -2.72 -21.29
C LYS A 99 -19.52 -2.69 -22.45
N GLU A 100 -20.48 -1.76 -22.43
CA GLU A 100 -21.49 -1.60 -23.49
C GLU A 100 -20.91 -1.23 -24.86
N MET A 101 -19.79 -0.50 -24.89
CA MET A 101 -19.08 -0.16 -26.13
C MET A 101 -18.17 -1.28 -26.65
N ALA A 102 -17.84 -2.28 -25.81
CA ALA A 102 -16.92 -3.35 -26.17
C ALA A 102 -17.62 -4.63 -26.66
N ASP A 103 -18.94 -4.71 -26.45
CA ASP A 103 -19.85 -5.80 -26.87
C ASP A 103 -20.69 -5.43 -28.12
N LYS A 104 -20.51 -4.21 -28.66
CA LYS A 104 -20.97 -3.80 -29.99
C LYS A 104 -19.83 -3.86 -30.99
#